data_AF-A0A945WPH0-F1
#
_entry.id   AF-A0A945WPH0-F1
#
_cell.length_a   1.000
_cell.length_b   1.000
_cell.length_c   1.000
_cell.angle_alpha   90.00
_cell.angle_beta   90.00
_cell.angle_gamma   90.00
#
_symmetry.space_group_name_H-M   'P 1'
#
loop_
_entity.id
_entity.type
_entity.pdbx_description
1 polymer ?
#
loop_
_entity_poly.entity_id
_entity_poly.type
_entity_poly.pdbx_seq_one_letter_code
_entity_poly.pdbx_strand_id
1 'polypeptide(L)' 'MSKKQQTSSISIDQKLIEEGTAQLNSEIEVLESWLGELEASGKDDSEVLAARKSYSDMLRSRKEMLNSLAKQAESQ' A
#
# COMPACT_ATOMS: atom_id res chain seq x y z
N MET A 1 18.89 -25.75 -26.29
CA MET A 1 19.11 -24.57 -25.41
C MET A 1 17.75 -23.99 -25.01
N SER A 2 17.70 -23.18 -23.94
CA SER A 2 16.53 -22.36 -23.48
C SER A 2 15.88 -22.70 -22.13
N LYS A 3 16.65 -23.11 -21.11
CA LYS A 3 16.21 -23.04 -19.69
C LYS A 3 16.63 -21.76 -18.94
N LYS A 4 17.46 -20.90 -19.55
CA LYS A 4 18.03 -19.71 -18.86
C LYS A 4 17.16 -18.46 -18.86
N GLN A 5 16.11 -18.37 -19.69
CA GLN A 5 15.31 -17.13 -19.82
C GLN A 5 14.09 -17.06 -18.88
N GLN A 6 13.52 -18.20 -18.45
CA GLN A 6 12.38 -18.19 -17.52
C GLN A 6 12.75 -17.85 -16.07
N THR A 7 13.95 -18.22 -15.62
CA THR A 7 14.38 -17.96 -14.24
C THR A 7 14.62 -16.47 -13.99
N SER A 8 15.08 -15.73 -15.00
CA SER A 8 15.31 -14.29 -14.91
C SER A 8 14.02 -13.48 -14.87
N SER A 9 12.97 -13.89 -15.59
CA SER A 9 11.68 -13.17 -15.57
C SER A 9 10.98 -13.32 -14.22
N ILE A 10 10.89 -14.56 -13.70
CA ILE A 10 10.27 -14.85 -12.39
C ILE A 10 10.99 -14.08 -11.26
N SER A 11 12.32 -13.98 -11.32
CA SER A 11 13.10 -13.24 -10.33
C SER A 11 12.88 -11.72 -10.38
N ILE A 12 12.55 -11.16 -11.55
CA ILE A 12 12.23 -9.72 -11.69
C ILE A 12 10.82 -9.46 -11.15
N ASP A 13 9.87 -10.33 -11.47
CA ASP A 13 8.48 -10.23 -11.00
C ASP A 13 8.41 -10.29 -9.46
N GLN A 14 9.16 -11.21 -8.84
CA GLN A 14 9.22 -11.33 -7.39
C GLN A 14 9.78 -10.08 -6.71
N LYS A 15 10.86 -9.50 -7.26
CA LYS A 15 11.48 -8.28 -6.71
C LYS A 15 10.55 -7.07 -6.83
N LEU A 16 9.83 -6.97 -7.95
CA LEU A 16 8.85 -5.89 -8.16
C LEU A 16 7.67 -6.00 -7.18
N ILE A 17 7.21 -7.22 -6.88
CA ILE A 17 6.18 -7.45 -5.86
C ILE A 17 6.70 -7.04 -4.48
N GLU A 18 7.92 -7.43 -4.11
CA GLU A 18 8.52 -7.06 -2.81
C GLU A 18 8.66 -5.54 -2.66
N GLU A 19 9.19 -4.86 -3.68
CA GLU A 19 9.33 -3.40 -3.69
C GLU A 19 7.97 -2.70 -3.61
N GLY A 20 6.98 -3.16 -4.39
CA GLY A 20 5.62 -2.62 -4.35
C GLY A 20 4.94 -2.83 -2.99
N THR A 21 5.10 -4.00 -2.38
CA THR A 21 4.60 -4.30 -1.03
C THR A 21 5.27 -3.41 0.02
N ALA A 22 6.58 -3.25 -0.03
CA ALA A 22 7.31 -2.39 0.91
C ALA A 22 6.87 -0.93 0.80
N GLN A 23 6.70 -0.42 -0.42
CA GLN A 23 6.20 0.92 -0.66
C GLN A 23 4.78 1.12 -0.09
N LEU A 24 3.86 0.20 -0.39
CA LEU A 24 2.48 0.31 0.10
C LEU A 24 2.39 0.25 1.62
N ASN A 25 3.19 -0.59 2.26
CA ASN A 25 3.24 -0.65 3.73
C ASN A 25 3.73 0.67 4.33
N SER A 26 4.76 1.29 3.74
CA SER A 26 5.24 2.60 4.20
C SER A 26 4.19 3.69 4.01
N GLU A 27 3.48 3.70 2.87
CA GLU A 27 2.39 4.66 2.62
C GLU A 27 1.21 4.45 3.60
N ILE A 28 0.89 3.20 3.95
CA ILE A 28 -0.13 2.86 4.95
C ILE A 28 0.27 3.40 6.33
N GLU A 29 1.51 3.18 6.77
CA GLU A 29 2.00 3.63 8.07
C GLU A 29 1.92 5.16 8.22
N VAL A 30 2.31 5.89 7.17
CA VAL A 30 2.22 7.36 7.14
C VAL A 30 0.77 7.83 7.24
N LEU A 31 -0.16 7.21 6.50
CA LEU A 31 -1.57 7.57 6.54
C LEU A 31 -2.21 7.25 7.90
N GLU A 32 -1.84 6.13 8.51
CA GLU A 32 -2.29 5.75 9.85
C GLU A 32 -1.76 6.72 10.92
N SER A 33 -0.50 7.17 10.81
CA SER A 33 0.06 8.21 11.68
C SER A 33 -0.72 9.52 11.56
N TRP A 34 -0.94 10.02 10.34
CA TRP A 34 -1.68 11.26 10.13
C TRP A 34 -3.12 11.17 10.63
N LEU A 35 -3.81 10.05 10.42
CA LEU A 35 -5.15 9.84 10.96
C LEU A 35 -5.13 9.84 12.50
N GLY A 36 -4.17 9.17 13.12
CA GLY A 36 -4.00 9.18 14.58
C GLY A 36 -3.73 10.58 15.14
N GLU A 37 -2.90 11.37 14.46
CA GLU A 37 -2.65 12.77 14.81
C GLU A 37 -3.93 13.63 14.70
N LEU A 38 -4.71 13.45 13.63
CA LEU A 38 -5.99 14.14 13.46
C LEU A 38 -7.00 13.74 14.53
N GLU A 39 -7.09 12.47 14.91
CA GLU A 39 -7.94 11.99 16.00
C GLU A 39 -7.50 12.56 17.37
N ALA A 40 -6.20 12.50 17.67
CA ALA A 40 -5.64 13.02 18.91
C ALA A 40 -5.79 14.54 19.05
N SER A 41 -5.88 15.28 17.94
CA SER A 41 -6.09 16.73 17.97
C SER A 41 -7.43 17.14 18.57
N GLY A 42 -8.43 16.24 18.60
CA GLY A 42 -9.77 16.51 19.11
C GLY A 42 -10.53 17.62 18.36
N LYS A 43 -10.03 18.06 17.19
CA LYS A 43 -10.65 19.08 16.36
C LYS A 43 -11.64 18.42 15.40
N ASP A 44 -12.78 19.07 15.21
CA ASP A 44 -13.83 18.63 14.27
C ASP A 44 -14.22 19.75 13.30
N ASP A 45 -13.30 20.67 13.03
CA ASP A 45 -13.48 21.68 12.01
C ASP A 45 -13.61 21.04 10.61
N SER A 46 -14.34 21.70 9.72
CA SER A 46 -14.65 21.19 8.37
C SER A 46 -13.41 20.72 7.60
N GLU A 47 -12.28 21.43 7.76
CA GLU A 47 -11.01 21.07 7.14
C GLU A 47 -10.44 19.75 7.70
N VAL A 48 -10.50 19.57 9.02
CA VAL A 48 -10.04 18.34 9.69
C VAL A 48 -10.91 17.15 9.28
N LEU A 49 -12.23 17.33 9.20
CA LEU A 49 -13.14 16.30 8.74
C LEU A 49 -12.89 15.93 7.26
N ALA A 50 -12.63 16.91 6.40
CA ALA A 50 -12.27 16.69 5.01
C ALA A 50 -10.94 15.94 4.88
N ALA A 51 -9.91 16.32 5.65
CA ALA A 51 -8.62 15.65 5.70
C ALA A 51 -8.75 14.20 6.19
N ARG A 52 -9.46 13.96 7.31
CA ARG A 52 -9.74 12.60 7.82
C ARG A 52 -10.40 11.73 6.77
N LYS A 53 -11.42 12.25 6.08
CA LYS A 53 -12.09 11.53 5.00
C LYS A 53 -11.12 11.19 3.86
N SER A 54 -10.35 12.17 3.40
CA SER A 54 -9.43 11.99 2.28
C SER A 54 -8.33 10.96 2.61
N TYR A 55 -7.74 11.03 3.80
CA TYR A 55 -6.72 10.07 4.24
C TYR A 55 -7.30 8.67 4.45
N SER A 56 -8.52 8.56 4.98
CA SER A 56 -9.22 7.27 5.11
C SER A 56 -9.49 6.63 3.74
N ASP A 57 -9.92 7.43 2.75
CA ASP A 57 -10.15 6.96 1.38
C ASP A 57 -8.84 6.47 0.73
N MET A 58 -7.73 7.21 0.93
CA MET A 58 -6.39 6.79 0.46
C MET A 58 -5.91 5.51 1.16
N LEU A 59 -6.06 5.42 2.48
CA LEU A 59 -5.65 4.25 3.27
C LEU A 59 -6.38 3.00 2.79
N ARG A 60 -7.69 3.11 2.54
CA ARG A 60 -8.48 2.03 1.97
C ARG A 60 -7.94 1.59 0.62
N SER A 61 -7.66 2.53 -0.29
CA SER A 61 -7.10 2.23 -1.61
C SER A 61 -5.76 1.49 -1.51
N ARG A 62 -4.89 1.88 -0.56
CA ARG A 62 -3.60 1.20 -0.36
C ARG A 62 -3.76 -0.21 0.18
N LYS A 63 -4.67 -0.42 1.14
CA LYS A 63 -4.98 -1.76 1.67
C LYS A 63 -5.59 -2.67 0.60
N GLU A 64 -6.47 -2.15 -0.25
CA GLU A 64 -7.04 -2.89 -1.39
C GLU A 64 -5.97 -3.26 -2.44
N MET A 65 -5.05 -2.33 -2.73
CA MET A 65 -3.93 -2.59 -3.65
C MET A 65 -2.96 -3.64 -3.08
N LEU A 66 -2.63 -3.55 -1.80
CA LEU A 66 -1.79 -4.53 -1.11
C LEU A 66 -2.42 -5.93 -1.12
N ASN A 67 -3.73 -6.02 -0.87
CA ASN A 67 -4.47 -7.28 -0.98
C ASN A 67 -4.43 -7.85 -2.41
N SER A 68 -4.54 -6.99 -3.42
CA SER A 68 -4.47 -7.39 -4.83
C SER A 68 -3.07 -7.85 -5.24
N LEU A 69 -2.01 -7.26 -4.69
CA LEU A 69 -0.63 -7.72 -4.88
C LEU A 69 -0.39 -9.07 -4.20
N ALA A 70 -0.89 -9.25 -2.97
CA ALA A 70 -0.77 -10.52 -2.25
C ALA A 70 -1.40 -11.67 -3.05
N LYS A 71 -2.61 -11.47 -3.59
CA LYS A 71 -3.28 -12.46 -4.45
C LYS A 71 -2.52 -12.78 -5.73
N GLN A 72 -1.85 -11.78 -6.32
CA GLN A 72 -1.00 -11.99 -7.51
C GLN A 72 0.24 -12.81 -7.15
N ALA A 73 0.86 -12.56 -6.00
CA ALA A 73 2.00 -13.33 -5.52
C ALA A 73 1.62 -14.80 -5.23
N GLU A 74 0.42 -15.07 -4.72
CA GLU A 74 -0.08 -16.43 -4.48
C GLU A 74 -0.41 -17.20 -5.78
N SER A 75 -0.64 -16.47 -6.88
CA SER A 75 -1.01 -17.04 -8.18
C SER A 75 0.18 -17.24 -9.13
N GLN A 76 1.40 -16.87 -8.71
CA GLN A 76 2.68 -17.10 -9.42
C GLN A 76 3.29 -18.45 -9.03
#